data_AF-A0A543Q6W5-F1
#
_entry.id   AF-A0A543Q6W5-F1
#
_cell.length_a   1.000
_cell.length_b   1.000
_cell.length_c   1.000
_cell.angle_alpha   90.00
_cell.angle_beta   90.00
_cell.angle_gamma   90.00
#
_symmetry.space_group_name_H-M   'P 1'
#
loop_
_entity.id
_entity.type
_entity.pdbx_description
1 polymer ?
#
loop_
_entity_poly.entity_id
_entity_poly.type
_entity_poly.pdbx_seq_one_letter_code
_entity_poly.pdbx_strand_id
1 'polypeptide(L)'
;MNTEISPYYPLVEQGILSEALLQSALHSAAKRGIDAERILLKELAVTRCTLLDALARHYDCAFTQYDERLPVPQLFSGLDGKTLRAGEWFPIRQMGDTVIIAAADPNNLSMRAQVQELIPAHHYEFRVALKEDIRWYIQDYKHAEAPLLIGIERTGLAYWRNTMAHWRTKLAAHRTAHARARTAMKLLRWGLAMVALANVLTKVSHNDLSPYHLPILLVGIVLALIGLFDYLKVRGSRMDLPCQSALIDITTENVRFTDRYHLPEAPVEAEDDSALARLAAAIPHYCSILRPVPASKERTHLARERNMLAAQRTIAASHRASYARARTGLSLIRTGVAFIGLGLAIHKILGATPYSFTDYILIAAGCLMLLDGLFWYLPARRLKYGLGRDIKP
;
A
#
# COMPACT_ATOMS: atom_id res chain seq x y z
N MET A 1 7.58 60.13 -18.44
CA MET A 1 6.73 58.93 -18.35
C MET A 1 7.66 57.76 -18.14
N ASN A 2 7.85 57.32 -16.89
CA ASN A 2 8.55 56.05 -16.64
C ASN A 2 7.61 54.96 -17.12
N THR A 3 7.88 54.39 -18.29
CA THR A 3 7.30 53.11 -18.67
C THR A 3 7.78 52.11 -17.65
N GLU A 4 6.92 51.77 -16.68
CA GLU A 4 7.17 50.63 -15.79
C GLU A 4 7.42 49.43 -16.69
N ILE A 5 8.68 49.00 -16.75
CA ILE A 5 9.10 47.85 -17.53
C ILE A 5 8.34 46.67 -16.95
N SER A 6 7.57 45.97 -17.79
CA SER A 6 6.78 44.82 -17.37
C SER A 6 7.68 43.80 -16.63
N PRO A 7 7.23 43.20 -15.52
CA PRO A 7 8.04 42.25 -14.75
C PRO A 7 8.46 41.01 -15.55
N TYR A 8 7.81 40.76 -16.70
CA TYR A 8 8.09 39.66 -17.60
C TYR A 8 9.04 40.02 -18.76
N TYR A 9 9.47 41.28 -18.88
CA TYR A 9 10.38 41.74 -19.94
C TYR A 9 11.71 40.96 -20.00
N PRO A 10 12.31 40.49 -18.88
CA PRO A 10 13.52 39.66 -18.95
C PRO A 10 13.35 38.35 -19.76
N LEU A 11 12.13 37.86 -19.97
CA LEU A 11 11.87 36.71 -20.86
C LEU A 11 12.11 37.05 -22.35
N VAL A 12 11.92 38.32 -22.72
CA VAL A 12 12.17 38.83 -24.08
C VAL A 12 13.66 39.07 -24.28
N GLU A 13 14.35 39.65 -23.29
CA GLU A 13 15.80 39.86 -23.34
C GLU A 13 16.57 38.54 -23.50
N GLN A 14 16.08 37.47 -22.90
CA GLN A 14 16.65 36.12 -23.01
C GLN A 14 16.25 35.37 -24.28
N GLY A 15 15.43 35.97 -25.15
CA GLY A 15 14.96 35.36 -26.39
C GLY A 15 13.99 34.19 -26.21
N ILE A 16 13.39 34.02 -25.01
CA ILE A 16 12.44 32.94 -24.71
C ILE A 16 11.08 33.26 -25.34
N LEU A 17 10.69 34.53 -25.34
CA LEU A 17 9.45 35.03 -25.95
C LEU A 17 9.76 36.22 -26.85
N SER A 18 8.96 36.40 -27.91
CA SER A 18 8.96 37.65 -28.66
C SER A 18 8.15 38.71 -27.95
N GLU A 19 8.50 39.98 -28.13
CA GLU A 19 7.76 41.11 -27.54
C GLU A 19 6.28 41.11 -27.93
N ALA A 20 5.98 40.78 -29.19
CA ALA A 20 4.61 40.66 -29.69
C ALA A 20 3.80 39.56 -28.96
N LEU A 21 4.43 38.42 -28.66
CA LEU A 21 3.80 37.33 -27.91
C LEU A 21 3.55 37.74 -26.45
N LEU A 22 4.50 38.42 -25.82
CA LEU A 22 4.34 38.91 -24.45
C LEU A 22 3.18 39.91 -24.35
N GLN A 23 3.11 40.89 -25.25
CA GLN A 23 2.01 41.88 -25.27
C GLN A 23 0.65 41.21 -25.51
N SER A 24 0.59 40.25 -26.44
CA SER A 24 -0.62 39.46 -26.68
C SER A 24 -1.07 38.67 -25.44
N ALA A 25 -0.12 38.06 -24.72
CA ALA A 25 -0.40 37.32 -23.49
C ALA A 25 -0.94 38.23 -22.38
N LEU A 26 -0.34 39.40 -22.18
CA LEU A 26 -0.78 40.40 -21.20
C LEU A 26 -2.18 40.93 -21.54
N HIS A 27 -2.44 41.22 -22.82
CA HIS A 27 -3.76 41.65 -23.27
C HIS A 27 -4.82 40.56 -23.07
N SER A 28 -4.49 39.30 -23.38
CA SER A 28 -5.36 38.14 -23.14
C SER A 28 -5.66 37.95 -21.64
N ALA A 29 -4.66 38.12 -20.78
CA ALA A 29 -4.80 38.04 -19.33
C ALA A 29 -5.77 39.10 -18.80
N ALA A 30 -5.57 40.36 -19.23
CA ALA A 30 -6.43 41.49 -18.86
C ALA A 30 -7.88 41.28 -19.34
N LYS A 31 -8.07 40.83 -20.59
CA LYS A 31 -9.41 40.58 -21.15
C LYS A 31 -10.17 39.46 -20.43
N ARG A 32 -9.46 38.45 -19.95
CA ARG A 32 -10.04 37.27 -19.27
C ARG A 32 -10.11 37.41 -17.74
N GLY A 33 -9.50 38.45 -17.18
CA GLY A 33 -9.41 38.63 -15.73
C GLY A 33 -8.63 37.52 -15.02
N ILE A 34 -7.62 36.95 -15.67
CA ILE A 34 -6.76 35.90 -15.10
C ILE A 34 -5.32 36.40 -14.95
N ASP A 35 -4.58 35.80 -14.02
CA ASP A 35 -3.16 36.13 -13.79
C ASP A 35 -2.33 35.91 -15.07
N ALA A 36 -1.51 36.88 -15.46
CA ALA A 36 -0.63 36.78 -16.64
C ALA A 36 0.32 35.57 -16.55
N GLU A 37 0.81 35.26 -15.35
CA GLU A 37 1.59 34.05 -15.04
C GLU A 37 0.90 32.77 -15.56
N ARG A 38 -0.43 32.68 -15.42
CA ARG A 38 -1.19 31.49 -15.82
C ARG A 38 -1.17 31.29 -17.33
N ILE A 39 -1.28 32.36 -18.11
CA ILE A 39 -1.20 32.30 -19.57
C ILE A 39 0.22 31.93 -20.00
N LEU A 40 1.23 32.57 -19.42
CA LEU A 40 2.64 32.29 -19.71
C LEU A 40 2.99 30.81 -19.44
N LEU A 41 2.51 30.26 -18.32
CA LEU A 41 2.78 28.87 -17.94
C LEU A 41 1.97 27.84 -18.75
N LYS A 42 0.67 28.08 -18.99
CA LYS A 42 -0.24 27.07 -19.56
C LYS A 42 -0.39 27.14 -21.07
N GLU A 43 -0.40 28.34 -21.64
CA GLU A 43 -0.68 28.55 -23.06
C GLU A 43 0.61 28.77 -23.86
N LEU A 44 1.59 29.47 -23.28
CA LEU A 44 2.89 29.71 -23.89
C LEU A 44 3.99 28.73 -23.45
N ALA A 45 3.63 27.75 -22.59
CA ALA A 45 4.51 26.68 -22.13
C ALA A 45 5.85 27.15 -21.52
N VAL A 46 5.93 28.37 -20.99
CA VAL A 46 7.10 28.85 -20.26
C VAL A 46 7.27 28.02 -19.00
N THR A 47 8.47 27.53 -18.73
CA THR A 47 8.71 26.75 -17.52
C THR A 47 8.63 27.63 -16.28
N ARG A 48 8.17 27.07 -15.14
CA ARG A 48 8.08 27.81 -13.88
C ARG A 48 9.41 28.39 -13.43
N CYS A 49 10.50 27.62 -13.55
CA CYS A 49 11.83 28.08 -13.17
C CYS A 49 12.27 29.26 -14.02
N THR A 50 12.04 29.21 -15.35
CA THR A 50 12.35 30.31 -16.26
C THR A 50 11.56 31.57 -15.93
N LEU A 51 10.26 31.43 -15.62
CA LEU A 51 9.42 32.55 -15.22
C LEU A 51 9.88 33.19 -13.91
N LEU A 52 10.17 32.37 -12.88
CA LEU A 52 10.67 32.85 -11.60
C LEU A 52 12.06 33.48 -11.68
N ASP A 53 12.93 32.95 -12.54
CA ASP A 53 14.27 33.51 -12.79
C ASP A 53 14.19 34.87 -13.53
N ALA A 54 13.20 35.05 -14.40
CA ALA A 54 12.91 36.36 -15.00
C ALA A 54 12.39 37.36 -13.96
N LEU A 55 11.45 36.95 -13.10
CA LEU A 55 10.93 37.78 -12.02
C LEU A 55 12.01 38.14 -10.99
N ALA A 56 12.87 37.19 -10.61
CA ALA A 56 13.98 37.39 -9.70
C ALA A 56 14.95 38.47 -10.19
N ARG A 57 15.27 38.46 -11.50
CA ARG A 57 16.09 39.50 -12.12
C ARG A 57 15.40 40.85 -12.15
N HIS A 58 14.10 40.89 -12.43
CA HIS A 58 13.36 42.15 -12.46
C HIS A 58 13.29 42.83 -11.08
N TYR A 59 13.03 42.05 -10.04
CA TYR A 59 12.87 42.57 -8.67
C TYR A 59 14.19 42.63 -7.87
N ASP A 60 15.32 42.21 -8.46
CA ASP A 60 16.63 42.09 -7.81
C ASP A 60 16.56 41.34 -6.45
N CYS A 61 15.93 40.17 -6.47
CA CYS A 61 15.77 39.34 -5.27
C CYS A 61 15.83 37.84 -5.59
N ALA A 62 16.07 37.01 -4.57
CA ALA A 62 16.00 35.57 -4.74
C ALA A 62 14.53 35.14 -4.99
N PHE A 63 14.30 34.15 -5.84
CA PHE A 63 12.98 33.55 -5.96
C PHE A 63 12.80 32.40 -4.95
N THR A 64 11.55 32.07 -4.68
CA THR A 64 11.17 30.90 -3.91
C THR A 64 10.01 30.19 -4.61
N GLN A 65 9.99 28.87 -4.50
CA GLN A 65 8.91 28.04 -5.00
C GLN A 65 8.15 27.49 -3.81
N TYR A 66 6.86 27.20 -4.01
CA TYR A 66 6.10 26.48 -3.01
C TYR A 66 6.71 25.09 -2.78
N ASP A 67 7.18 24.84 -1.55
CA ASP A 67 7.65 23.53 -1.10
C ASP A 67 6.78 23.00 0.04
N GLU A 68 6.03 21.95 -0.25
CA GLU A 68 5.19 21.18 0.67
C GLU A 68 5.95 20.51 1.83
N ARG A 69 7.29 20.59 1.86
CA ARG A 69 8.14 20.02 2.93
C ARG A 69 8.50 21.01 4.01
N LEU A 70 8.25 22.30 3.80
CA LEU A 70 8.59 23.29 4.80
C LEU A 70 7.70 23.05 6.03
N PRO A 71 8.30 22.83 7.22
CA PRO A 71 7.51 22.75 8.44
C PRO A 71 6.75 24.06 8.60
N VAL A 72 5.59 24.01 9.23
CA VAL A 72 4.78 25.20 9.48
C VAL A 72 5.37 25.90 10.74
N PRO A 73 6.21 26.97 10.64
CA PRO A 73 6.72 27.71 11.80
C PRO A 73 5.63 28.21 12.76
N GLN A 74 5.99 28.44 14.03
CA GLN A 74 5.10 29.12 14.99
C GLN A 74 4.75 30.56 14.58
N LEU A 75 5.48 31.11 13.61
CA LEU A 75 5.32 32.46 13.06
C LEU A 75 3.94 32.75 12.44
N PHE A 76 3.07 31.74 12.32
CA PHE A 76 1.74 31.93 11.75
C PHE A 76 0.63 32.18 12.77
N SER A 77 0.87 32.04 14.06
CA SER A 77 -0.18 32.24 15.07
C SER A 77 -0.75 33.66 14.97
N GLY A 78 -2.02 33.78 14.58
CA GLY A 78 -2.74 35.06 14.49
C GLY A 78 -2.87 35.65 13.07
N LEU A 79 -2.31 35.02 12.03
CA LEU A 79 -2.48 35.50 10.65
C LEU A 79 -3.83 35.07 10.06
N ASP A 80 -4.68 36.03 9.66
CA ASP A 80 -5.88 35.72 8.87
C ASP A 80 -5.54 35.65 7.39
N GLY A 81 -5.70 34.49 6.77
CA GLY A 81 -5.48 34.34 5.33
C GLY A 81 -6.44 35.12 4.40
N LYS A 82 -7.40 35.93 4.88
CA LYS A 82 -8.00 36.99 4.02
C LYS A 82 -7.00 38.12 3.79
N THR A 83 -6.28 38.53 4.84
CA THR A 83 -5.21 39.54 4.77
C THR A 83 -4.06 39.07 3.87
N LEU A 84 -3.59 37.83 4.04
CA LEU A 84 -2.53 37.24 3.20
C LEU A 84 -2.92 37.14 1.72
N ARG A 85 -4.20 36.85 1.43
CA ARG A 85 -4.72 36.81 0.05
C ARG A 85 -4.79 38.20 -0.57
N ALA A 86 -5.20 39.21 0.20
CA ALA A 86 -5.26 40.59 -0.28
C ALA A 86 -3.87 41.19 -0.48
N GLY A 87 -2.92 40.88 0.39
CA GLY A 87 -1.53 41.35 0.31
C GLY A 87 -0.63 40.55 -0.64
N GLU A 88 -1.09 39.39 -1.13
CA GLU A 88 -0.32 38.49 -2.01
C GLU A 88 1.08 38.14 -1.46
N TRP A 89 1.15 37.78 -0.18
CA TRP A 89 2.40 37.38 0.48
C TRP A 89 2.18 36.24 1.50
N PHE A 90 3.27 35.55 1.85
CA PHE A 90 3.26 34.48 2.85
C PHE A 90 4.63 34.32 3.56
N PRO A 91 4.68 34.20 4.89
CA PRO A 91 5.94 33.96 5.60
C PRO A 91 6.37 32.50 5.47
N ILE A 92 7.58 32.23 4.99
CA ILE A 92 8.00 30.87 4.65
C ILE A 92 8.65 30.20 5.86
N ARG A 93 9.64 30.87 6.45
CA ARG A 93 10.43 30.38 7.58
C ARG A 93 11.18 31.50 8.28
N GLN A 94 11.55 31.24 9.52
CA GLN A 94 12.52 32.04 10.27
C GLN A 94 13.87 31.32 10.28
N MET A 95 14.95 32.06 10.03
CA MET A 95 16.34 31.59 10.12
C MET A 95 17.11 32.54 11.04
N GLY A 96 17.24 32.16 12.32
CA GLY A 96 17.78 33.04 13.35
C GLY A 96 16.91 34.30 13.50
N ASP A 97 17.49 35.45 13.23
CA ASP A 97 16.86 36.76 13.34
C ASP A 97 16.20 37.26 12.04
N THR A 98 16.27 36.47 10.96
CA THR A 98 15.73 36.82 9.65
C THR A 98 14.48 36.00 9.33
N VAL A 99 13.39 36.69 8.98
CA VAL A 99 12.17 36.06 8.45
C VAL A 99 12.16 36.14 6.94
N ILE A 100 11.99 34.98 6.29
CA ILE A 100 11.91 34.87 4.83
C ILE A 100 10.44 34.93 4.41
N ILE A 101 10.11 35.80 3.46
CA ILE A 101 8.74 36.06 3.01
C ILE A 101 8.63 35.87 1.51
N ALA A 102 7.69 35.03 1.09
CA ALA A 102 7.27 34.90 -0.31
C ALA A 102 6.31 36.04 -0.65
N ALA A 103 6.56 36.78 -1.71
CA ALA A 103 5.68 37.85 -2.18
C ALA A 103 5.53 37.81 -3.71
N ALA A 104 4.33 38.12 -4.21
CA ALA A 104 4.09 38.22 -5.65
C ALA A 104 4.79 39.44 -6.24
N ASP A 105 4.74 40.55 -5.50
CA ASP A 105 5.50 41.77 -5.77
C ASP A 105 6.32 42.14 -4.53
N PRO A 106 7.62 41.77 -4.50
CA PRO A 106 8.50 42.11 -3.40
C PRO A 106 8.68 43.61 -3.20
N ASN A 107 8.46 44.47 -4.20
CA ASN A 107 8.68 45.92 -4.10
C ASN A 107 7.45 46.70 -3.62
N ASN A 108 6.32 46.03 -3.42
CA ASN A 108 5.10 46.66 -2.92
C ASN A 108 5.27 47.16 -1.47
N LEU A 109 5.30 48.48 -1.30
CA LEU A 109 5.49 49.14 -0.01
C LEU A 109 4.37 48.87 0.99
N SER A 110 3.12 48.79 0.54
CA SER A 110 1.96 48.51 1.39
C SER A 110 2.01 47.10 1.96
N MET A 111 2.44 46.13 1.14
CA MET A 111 2.65 44.75 1.58
C MET A 111 3.77 44.66 2.62
N ARG A 112 4.91 45.34 2.39
CA ARG A 112 6.02 45.36 3.34
C ARG A 112 5.64 45.97 4.70
N ALA A 113 4.85 47.05 4.69
CA ALA A 113 4.35 47.65 5.93
C ALA A 113 3.42 46.68 6.68
N GLN A 114 2.50 46.02 5.97
CA GLN A 114 1.60 45.02 6.54
C GLN A 114 2.37 43.82 7.14
N VAL A 115 3.43 43.38 6.47
CA VAL A 115 4.33 42.33 6.97
C VAL A 115 4.96 42.72 8.30
N GLN A 116 5.51 43.94 8.40
CA GLN A 116 6.20 44.42 9.59
C GLN A 116 5.24 44.63 10.78
N GLU A 117 3.98 44.96 10.50
CA GLU A 117 2.93 45.07 11.52
C GLU A 117 2.52 43.70 12.08
N LEU A 118 2.36 42.70 11.20
CA LEU A 118 1.84 41.38 11.58
C LEU A 118 2.91 40.43 12.12
N ILE A 119 4.16 40.58 11.70
CA ILE A 119 5.25 39.66 12.06
C ILE A 119 6.46 40.49 12.52
N PRO A 120 6.62 40.71 13.83
CA PRO A 120 7.78 41.42 14.35
C PRO A 120 9.04 40.55 14.23
N ALA A 121 9.99 40.99 13.41
CA ALA A 121 11.31 40.40 13.24
C ALA A 121 12.41 41.46 13.12
N HIS A 122 13.66 41.09 13.41
CA HIS A 122 14.81 42.00 13.28
C HIS A 122 15.17 42.25 11.81
N HIS A 123 15.11 41.21 10.97
CA HIS A 123 15.45 41.28 9.55
C HIS A 123 14.39 40.59 8.69
N TYR A 124 14.12 41.14 7.51
CA TYR A 124 13.18 40.57 6.54
C TYR A 124 13.90 40.30 5.22
N GLU A 125 13.77 39.09 4.71
CA GLU A 125 14.24 38.71 3.39
C GLU A 125 13.02 38.44 2.50
N PHE A 126 12.76 39.32 1.54
CA PHE A 126 11.68 39.15 0.58
C PHE A 126 12.16 38.36 -0.62
N ARG A 127 11.42 37.32 -0.96
CA ARG A 127 11.66 36.46 -2.13
C ARG A 127 10.45 36.47 -3.04
N VAL A 128 10.70 36.61 -4.34
CA VAL A 128 9.61 36.57 -5.32
C VAL A 128 9.06 35.15 -5.44
N ALA A 129 7.73 35.03 -5.44
CA ALA A 129 7.02 33.78 -5.68
C ALA A 129 5.84 34.03 -6.62
N LEU A 130 5.42 33.01 -7.35
CA LEU A 130 4.23 33.11 -8.21
C LEU A 130 2.98 33.33 -7.34
N LYS A 131 2.01 34.09 -7.84
CA LYS A 131 0.70 34.27 -7.15
C LYS A 131 0.02 32.94 -6.86
N GLU A 132 0.22 31.97 -7.76
CA GLU A 132 -0.24 30.59 -7.57
C GLU A 132 0.44 29.90 -6.37
N ASP A 133 1.76 30.07 -6.20
CA ASP A 133 2.52 29.48 -5.09
C ASP A 133 2.09 30.06 -3.74
N ILE A 134 1.85 31.37 -3.68
CA ILE A 134 1.40 32.07 -2.47
C ILE A 134 0.00 31.61 -2.07
N ARG A 135 -0.90 31.45 -3.05
CA ARG A 135 -2.22 30.87 -2.78
C ARG A 135 -2.12 29.45 -2.20
N TRP A 136 -1.19 28.63 -2.69
CA TRP A 136 -0.97 27.28 -2.15
C TRP A 136 -0.40 27.31 -0.73
N TYR A 137 0.55 28.19 -0.44
CA TYR A 137 1.04 28.41 0.93
C TYR A 137 -0.11 28.79 1.88
N ILE A 138 -0.94 29.76 1.50
CA ILE A 138 -2.08 30.21 2.32
C ILE A 138 -3.12 29.10 2.49
N GLN A 139 -3.39 28.32 1.44
CA GLN A 139 -4.35 27.23 1.48
C GLN A 139 -3.91 26.13 2.44
N ASP A 140 -2.65 25.70 2.34
CA ASP A 140 -2.10 24.70 3.24
C ASP A 140 -2.05 25.20 4.69
N TYR A 141 -1.73 26.48 4.90
CA TYR A 141 -1.82 27.10 6.22
C TYR A 141 -3.25 27.13 6.80
N LYS A 142 -4.25 27.53 6.00
CA LYS A 142 -5.65 27.68 6.48
C LYS A 142 -6.39 26.36 6.73
N HIS A 143 -5.94 25.26 6.12
CA HIS A 143 -6.63 23.97 6.19
C HIS A 143 -5.91 22.91 7.03
N ALA A 144 -4.81 23.26 7.72
CA ALA A 144 -4.08 22.31 8.55
C ALA A 144 -4.49 22.41 10.03
N GLU A 145 -5.17 21.38 10.55
CA GLU A 145 -5.12 21.09 11.98
C GLU A 145 -3.74 20.50 12.33
N ALA A 146 -3.22 20.75 13.53
CA ALA A 146 -1.90 20.29 14.00
C ALA A 146 -1.57 18.80 13.77
N PRO A 147 -2.54 17.84 13.77
CA PRO A 147 -2.28 16.43 13.43
C PRO A 147 -2.04 16.14 11.94
N LEU A 148 -2.40 17.06 11.05
CA LEU A 148 -2.44 16.87 9.58
C LEU A 148 -1.25 17.52 8.86
N LEU A 149 -0.22 17.96 9.59
CA LEU A 149 1.02 18.47 8.98
C LEU A 149 1.59 17.41 8.00
N ILE A 150 1.82 17.79 6.75
CA ILE A 150 2.17 16.91 5.62
C ILE A 150 3.41 16.01 5.87
N GLY A 151 4.28 16.41 6.81
CA GLY A 151 5.36 15.56 7.34
C GLY A 151 4.86 14.27 8.02
N ILE A 152 3.76 14.36 8.77
CA ILE A 152 3.08 13.23 9.44
C ILE A 152 2.39 12.35 8.40
N GLU A 153 1.73 12.92 7.39
CA GLU A 153 1.08 12.15 6.32
C GLU A 153 2.06 11.24 5.57
N ARG A 154 3.22 11.76 5.16
CA ARG A 154 4.22 10.96 4.46
C ARG A 154 4.82 9.87 5.35
N THR A 155 4.92 10.14 6.64
CA THR A 155 5.39 9.18 7.64
C THR A 155 4.34 8.08 7.84
N GLY A 156 3.06 8.43 7.92
CA GLY A 156 1.94 7.48 7.95
C GLY A 156 1.86 6.63 6.67
N LEU A 157 1.98 7.24 5.49
CA LEU A 157 2.03 6.55 4.20
C LEU A 157 3.24 5.61 4.11
N ALA A 158 4.41 6.01 4.62
CA ALA A 158 5.59 5.15 4.66
C ALA A 158 5.43 3.99 5.64
N TYR A 159 4.90 4.26 6.83
CA TYR A 159 4.62 3.24 7.84
C TYR A 159 3.60 2.22 7.34
N TRP A 160 2.55 2.66 6.65
CA TRP A 160 1.59 1.80 5.96
C TRP A 160 2.29 0.88 4.94
N ARG A 161 3.11 1.43 4.04
CA ARG A 161 3.87 0.62 3.07
C ARG A 161 4.77 -0.40 3.71
N ASN A 162 5.50 -0.01 4.76
CA ASN A 162 6.40 -0.91 5.48
C ASN A 162 5.63 -2.03 6.17
N THR A 163 4.49 -1.70 6.78
CA THR A 163 3.57 -2.66 7.38
C THR A 163 3.06 -3.66 6.33
N MET A 164 2.60 -3.17 5.17
CA MET A 164 2.15 -4.02 4.06
C MET A 164 3.28 -4.86 3.46
N ALA A 165 4.50 -4.35 3.39
CA ALA A 165 5.66 -5.12 2.95
C ALA A 165 5.97 -6.27 3.92
N HIS A 166 5.99 -6.00 5.23
CA HIS A 166 6.20 -7.01 6.26
C HIS A 166 5.16 -8.12 6.19
N TRP A 167 3.88 -7.75 6.02
CA TRP A 167 2.79 -8.72 5.87
C TRP A 167 2.93 -9.56 4.60
N ARG A 168 3.29 -8.95 3.46
CA ARG A 168 3.56 -9.72 2.23
C ARG A 168 4.70 -10.73 2.42
N THR A 169 5.74 -10.39 3.17
CA THR A 169 6.83 -11.31 3.50
C THR A 169 6.33 -12.46 4.38
N LYS A 170 5.52 -12.18 5.40
CA LYS A 170 4.88 -13.23 6.23
C LYS A 170 3.99 -14.15 5.39
N LEU A 171 3.16 -13.60 4.51
CA LEU A 171 2.31 -14.37 3.59
C LEU A 171 3.13 -15.21 2.61
N ALA A 172 4.29 -14.73 2.15
CA ALA A 172 5.20 -15.51 1.33
C ALA A 172 5.79 -16.70 2.09
N ALA A 173 6.29 -16.47 3.31
CA ALA A 173 6.78 -17.55 4.17
C ALA A 173 5.70 -18.60 4.46
N HIS A 174 4.46 -18.17 4.70
CA HIS A 174 3.33 -19.07 4.92
C HIS A 174 3.01 -19.93 3.68
N ARG A 175 3.07 -19.35 2.47
CA ARG A 175 2.92 -20.12 1.22
C ARG A 175 4.04 -21.14 1.02
N THR A 176 5.27 -20.81 1.39
CA THR A 176 6.40 -21.75 1.35
C THR A 176 6.20 -22.90 2.34
N ALA A 177 5.70 -22.62 3.55
CA ALA A 177 5.32 -23.65 4.51
C ALA A 177 4.23 -24.59 3.94
N HIS A 178 3.20 -24.06 3.28
CA HIS A 178 2.17 -24.87 2.60
C HIS A 178 2.71 -25.71 1.45
N ALA A 179 3.75 -25.23 0.75
CA ALA A 179 4.45 -26.03 -0.25
C ALA A 179 5.21 -27.19 0.40
N ARG A 180 5.94 -26.93 1.50
CA ARG A 180 6.66 -27.96 2.27
C ARG A 180 5.72 -29.00 2.89
N ALA A 181 4.57 -28.57 3.42
CA ALA A 181 3.53 -29.49 3.89
C ALA A 181 3.08 -30.42 2.75
N ARG A 182 2.84 -29.89 1.55
CA ARG A 182 2.46 -30.72 0.39
C ARG A 182 3.54 -31.70 -0.04
N THR A 183 4.82 -31.35 0.03
CA THR A 183 5.89 -32.29 -0.29
C THR A 183 5.97 -33.40 0.75
N ALA A 184 5.88 -33.07 2.04
CA ALA A 184 5.82 -34.05 3.13
C ALA A 184 4.62 -35.00 2.98
N MET A 185 3.44 -34.45 2.66
CA MET A 185 2.22 -35.24 2.42
C MET A 185 2.32 -36.15 1.20
N LYS A 186 3.01 -35.73 0.13
CA LYS A 186 3.26 -36.62 -1.02
C LYS A 186 4.08 -37.83 -0.57
N LEU A 187 5.10 -37.61 0.23
CA LEU A 187 6.00 -38.65 0.72
C LEU A 187 5.27 -39.60 1.70
N LEU A 188 4.46 -39.05 2.62
CA LEU A 188 3.57 -39.83 3.49
C LEU A 188 2.59 -40.71 2.69
N ARG A 189 1.96 -40.15 1.65
CA ARG A 189 1.02 -40.88 0.78
C ARG A 189 1.70 -42.02 0.02
N TRP A 190 2.91 -41.81 -0.49
CA TRP A 190 3.67 -42.89 -1.14
C TRP A 190 4.04 -43.98 -0.13
N GLY A 191 4.44 -43.61 1.09
CA GLY A 191 4.71 -44.57 2.17
C GLY A 191 3.49 -45.43 2.52
N LEU A 192 2.35 -44.80 2.80
CA LEU A 192 1.10 -45.50 3.12
C LEU A 192 0.59 -46.37 1.97
N ALA A 193 0.74 -45.93 0.72
CA ALA A 193 0.38 -46.73 -0.45
C ALA A 193 1.27 -47.98 -0.59
N MET A 194 2.57 -47.87 -0.29
CA MET A 194 3.49 -49.02 -0.30
C MET A 194 3.20 -50.00 0.85
N VAL A 195 2.83 -49.49 2.02
CA VAL A 195 2.35 -50.34 3.13
C VAL A 195 1.08 -51.10 2.73
N ALA A 196 0.12 -50.42 2.09
CA ALA A 196 -1.09 -51.04 1.58
C ALA A 196 -0.77 -52.09 0.49
N LEU A 197 0.13 -51.78 -0.44
CA LEU A 197 0.57 -52.71 -1.48
C LEU A 197 1.24 -53.95 -0.90
N ALA A 198 2.16 -53.78 0.05
CA ALA A 198 2.82 -54.91 0.73
C ALA A 198 1.79 -55.82 1.43
N ASN A 199 0.76 -55.24 2.05
CA ASN A 199 -0.32 -56.03 2.67
C ASN A 199 -1.22 -56.72 1.63
N VAL A 200 -1.37 -56.18 0.43
CA VAL A 200 -2.11 -56.86 -0.65
C VAL A 200 -1.29 -58.02 -1.21
N LEU A 201 0.03 -57.85 -1.36
CA LEU A 201 0.93 -58.89 -1.87
C LEU A 201 0.98 -60.15 -0.98
N THR A 202 0.76 -60.03 0.32
CA THR A 202 0.66 -61.18 1.23
C THR A 202 -0.68 -61.93 1.11
N LYS A 203 -1.71 -61.30 0.54
CA LYS A 203 -3.07 -61.87 0.40
C LYS A 203 -3.33 -62.50 -0.97
N VAL A 204 -2.54 -62.17 -2.00
CA VAL A 204 -2.71 -62.71 -3.36
C VAL A 204 -1.82 -63.94 -3.56
N SER A 205 -2.44 -65.10 -3.80
CA SER A 205 -1.77 -66.41 -3.84
C SER A 205 -0.91 -66.68 -5.08
N HIS A 206 -1.05 -65.91 -6.17
CA HIS A 206 -0.28 -66.06 -7.42
C HIS A 206 0.33 -64.72 -7.84
N ASN A 207 1.54 -64.43 -7.36
CA ASN A 207 2.25 -63.21 -7.75
C ASN A 207 3.77 -63.36 -7.60
N ASP A 208 4.52 -63.06 -8.66
CA ASP A 208 5.99 -63.08 -8.71
C ASP A 208 6.64 -62.07 -7.75
N LEU A 209 5.87 -61.06 -7.32
CA LEU A 209 6.30 -60.03 -6.38
C LEU A 209 6.12 -60.40 -4.90
N SER A 210 5.51 -61.56 -4.62
CA SER A 210 5.30 -62.07 -3.26
C SER A 210 6.57 -62.10 -2.39
N PRO A 211 7.77 -62.53 -2.84
CA PRO A 211 8.97 -62.54 -1.99
C PRO A 211 9.45 -61.14 -1.58
N TYR A 212 9.09 -60.10 -2.32
CA TYR A 212 9.52 -58.72 -2.06
C TYR A 212 8.56 -57.93 -1.15
N HIS A 213 7.55 -58.57 -0.53
CA HIS A 213 6.61 -57.87 0.34
C HIS A 213 7.27 -57.20 1.56
N LEU A 214 8.23 -57.87 2.21
CA LEU A 214 8.97 -57.34 3.36
C LEU A 214 9.80 -56.08 3.04
N PRO A 215 10.65 -56.05 1.99
CA PRO A 215 11.38 -54.83 1.64
C PRO A 215 10.45 -53.68 1.22
N ILE A 216 9.36 -53.96 0.50
CA ILE A 216 8.35 -52.94 0.14
C ILE A 216 7.69 -52.36 1.39
N LEU A 217 7.34 -53.20 2.36
CA LEU A 217 6.77 -52.77 3.64
C LEU A 217 7.72 -51.87 4.42
N LEU A 218 9.00 -52.27 4.54
CA LEU A 218 10.01 -51.50 5.28
C LEU A 218 10.27 -50.14 4.63
N VAL A 219 10.42 -50.09 3.32
CA VAL A 219 10.56 -48.82 2.57
C VAL A 219 9.30 -47.96 2.74
N GLY A 220 8.11 -48.56 2.69
CA GLY A 220 6.84 -47.88 2.91
C GLY A 220 6.74 -47.24 4.29
N ILE A 221 7.11 -47.96 5.35
CA ILE A 221 7.12 -47.46 6.74
C ILE A 221 8.12 -46.31 6.89
N VAL A 222 9.35 -46.46 6.40
CA VAL A 222 10.38 -45.41 6.49
C VAL A 222 9.92 -44.13 5.79
N LEU A 223 9.38 -44.24 4.57
CA LEU A 223 8.82 -43.10 3.86
C LEU A 223 7.64 -42.50 4.63
N ALA A 224 6.72 -43.31 5.15
CA ALA A 224 5.58 -42.80 5.92
C ALA A 224 6.04 -42.03 7.17
N LEU A 225 7.03 -42.54 7.92
CA LEU A 225 7.56 -41.89 9.11
C LEU A 225 8.28 -40.57 8.81
N ILE A 226 9.13 -40.53 7.77
CA ILE A 226 9.80 -39.29 7.34
C ILE A 226 8.76 -38.24 6.92
N GLY A 227 7.78 -38.66 6.11
CA GLY A 227 6.72 -37.77 5.63
C GLY A 227 5.85 -37.24 6.75
N LEU A 228 5.50 -38.09 7.71
CA LEU A 228 4.73 -37.71 8.90
C LEU A 228 5.52 -36.76 9.80
N PHE A 229 6.80 -37.03 10.04
CA PHE A 229 7.65 -36.18 10.86
C PHE A 229 7.81 -34.78 10.26
N ASP A 230 8.15 -34.69 8.97
CA ASP A 230 8.25 -33.41 8.28
C ASP A 230 6.91 -32.66 8.25
N TYR A 231 5.80 -33.38 8.11
CA TYR A 231 4.47 -32.78 8.15
C TYR A 231 4.13 -32.21 9.53
N LEU A 232 4.32 -32.99 10.60
CA LEU A 232 4.07 -32.56 11.98
C LEU A 232 4.99 -31.39 12.37
N LYS A 233 6.24 -31.40 11.92
CA LYS A 233 7.17 -30.28 12.10
C LYS A 233 6.65 -29.01 11.44
N VAL A 234 6.11 -29.09 10.23
CA VAL A 234 5.51 -27.92 9.55
C VAL A 234 4.22 -27.49 10.26
N ARG A 235 3.39 -28.44 10.70
CA ARG A 235 2.13 -28.17 11.40
C ARG A 235 2.36 -27.52 12.77
N GLY A 236 3.40 -27.92 13.50
CA GLY A 236 3.74 -27.35 14.80
C GLY A 236 4.57 -26.06 14.77
N SER A 237 5.31 -25.79 13.69
CA SER A 237 6.33 -24.71 13.72
C SER A 237 5.85 -23.31 13.39
N ARG A 238 4.69 -23.09 12.73
CA ARG A 238 4.24 -21.73 12.30
C ARG A 238 2.88 -21.71 11.60
N MET A 239 1.87 -22.35 12.18
CA MET A 239 0.54 -22.47 11.57
C MET A 239 -0.63 -22.06 12.47
N ASP A 240 -0.32 -21.27 13.49
CA ASP A 240 -1.26 -20.83 14.50
C ASP A 240 -2.36 -19.89 13.96
N LEU A 241 -3.58 -20.12 14.47
CA LEU A 241 -4.80 -19.34 14.28
C LEU A 241 -4.64 -17.80 14.35
N PRO A 242 -3.75 -17.17 15.17
CA PRO A 242 -3.48 -15.73 15.15
C PRO A 242 -3.07 -15.15 13.78
N CYS A 243 -2.42 -15.93 12.92
CA CYS A 243 -2.11 -15.45 11.58
C CYS A 243 -3.37 -15.43 10.68
N GLN A 244 -4.41 -16.18 11.02
CA GLN A 244 -5.65 -16.27 10.27
C GLN A 244 -6.58 -15.09 10.56
N SER A 245 -6.79 -14.76 11.84
CA SER A 245 -7.50 -13.53 12.21
C SER A 245 -6.78 -12.33 11.62
N ALA A 246 -5.46 -12.24 11.83
CA ALA A 246 -4.67 -11.17 11.25
C ALA A 246 -4.78 -11.11 9.72
N LEU A 247 -4.76 -12.24 9.00
CA LEU A 247 -4.88 -12.26 7.55
C LEU A 247 -6.26 -11.75 7.08
N ILE A 248 -7.33 -12.10 7.80
CA ILE A 248 -8.67 -11.56 7.53
C ILE A 248 -8.68 -10.06 7.81
N ASP A 249 -8.24 -9.65 9.00
CA ASP A 249 -8.23 -8.25 9.43
C ASP A 249 -7.42 -7.36 8.47
N ILE A 250 -6.21 -7.78 8.10
CA ILE A 250 -5.38 -7.07 7.12
C ILE A 250 -6.08 -6.98 5.77
N THR A 251 -6.73 -8.05 5.31
CA THR A 251 -7.39 -8.03 4.00
C THR A 251 -8.59 -7.11 4.03
N THR A 252 -9.42 -7.20 5.07
CA THR A 252 -10.58 -6.33 5.30
C THR A 252 -10.16 -4.87 5.34
N GLU A 253 -9.13 -4.56 6.12
CA GLU A 253 -8.64 -3.18 6.23
C GLU A 253 -7.97 -2.68 4.95
N ASN A 254 -7.28 -3.53 4.18
CA ASN A 254 -6.78 -3.09 2.89
C ASN A 254 -7.92 -2.86 1.89
N VAL A 255 -8.99 -3.65 1.93
CA VAL A 255 -10.19 -3.44 1.09
C VAL A 255 -10.88 -2.15 1.49
N ARG A 256 -11.13 -1.93 2.79
CA ARG A 256 -11.62 -0.67 3.34
C ARG A 256 -10.74 0.50 2.90
N PHE A 257 -9.42 0.36 3.01
CA PHE A 257 -8.46 1.36 2.54
C PHE A 257 -8.59 1.62 1.03
N THR A 258 -8.76 0.60 0.19
CA THR A 258 -8.94 0.84 -1.26
C THR A 258 -10.29 1.47 -1.59
N ASP A 259 -11.36 1.08 -0.91
CA ASP A 259 -12.71 1.59 -1.15
C ASP A 259 -12.85 3.06 -0.68
N ARG A 260 -12.27 3.41 0.48
CA ARG A 260 -12.29 4.76 1.07
C ARG A 260 -11.56 5.83 0.24
N TYR A 261 -10.70 5.43 -0.70
CA TYR A 261 -9.90 6.33 -1.53
C TYR A 261 -10.61 6.82 -2.80
N HIS A 262 -11.85 6.38 -3.05
CA HIS A 262 -12.61 6.82 -4.22
C HIS A 262 -13.53 8.02 -3.95
N LEU A 263 -13.74 8.42 -2.68
CA LEU A 263 -14.68 9.48 -2.30
C LEU A 263 -14.02 10.56 -1.42
N PRO A 264 -14.30 11.85 -1.64
CA PRO A 264 -13.66 12.98 -0.95
C PRO A 264 -14.24 13.34 0.44
N GLU A 265 -15.08 12.50 1.04
CA GLU A 265 -15.89 12.91 2.21
C GLU A 265 -15.41 12.32 3.55
N ALA A 266 -15.17 13.25 4.50
CA ALA A 266 -15.01 13.19 5.97
C ALA A 266 -13.91 12.29 6.58
N PRO A 267 -13.23 12.75 7.68
CA PRO A 267 -12.21 11.96 8.37
C PRO A 267 -12.84 10.73 9.03
N VAL A 268 -12.23 9.57 8.79
CA VAL A 268 -12.76 8.29 9.25
C VAL A 268 -12.33 8.03 10.69
N GLU A 269 -13.29 7.87 11.59
CA GLU A 269 -13.06 7.20 12.87
C GLU A 269 -12.67 5.75 12.59
N ALA A 270 -11.70 5.22 13.35
CA ALA A 270 -11.34 3.82 13.21
C ALA A 270 -12.58 2.95 13.50
N GLU A 271 -13.03 2.22 12.48
CA GLU A 271 -14.23 1.38 12.55
C GLU A 271 -14.10 0.29 13.63
N ASP A 272 -12.86 -0.08 13.95
CA ASP A 272 -12.50 -1.03 14.99
C ASP A 272 -11.24 -0.56 15.77
N ASP A 273 -11.07 -1.02 17.01
CA ASP A 273 -9.90 -0.73 17.86
C ASP A 273 -8.59 -1.38 17.37
N SER A 274 -8.58 -2.06 16.22
CA SER A 274 -7.38 -2.70 15.72
C SER A 274 -6.30 -1.64 15.42
N ALA A 275 -5.04 -1.96 15.71
CA ALA A 275 -3.92 -1.07 15.41
C ALA A 275 -3.82 -0.75 13.90
N LEU A 276 -4.34 -1.65 13.05
CA LEU A 276 -4.32 -1.50 11.61
C LEU A 276 -5.46 -0.62 11.11
N ALA A 277 -6.65 -0.70 11.71
CA ALA A 277 -7.75 0.23 11.46
C ALA A 277 -7.40 1.65 11.91
N ARG A 278 -6.79 1.79 13.11
CA ARG A 278 -6.26 3.07 13.59
C ARG A 278 -5.19 3.65 12.68
N LEU A 279 -4.29 2.80 12.18
CA LEU A 279 -3.29 3.22 11.21
C LEU A 279 -3.92 3.63 9.88
N ALA A 280 -4.93 2.91 9.38
CA ALA A 280 -5.63 3.24 8.16
C ALA A 280 -6.38 4.57 8.29
N ALA A 281 -7.05 4.81 9.43
CA ALA A 281 -7.74 6.05 9.77
C ALA A 281 -6.79 7.25 9.88
N ALA A 282 -5.54 7.04 10.29
CA ALA A 282 -4.52 8.10 10.33
C ALA A 282 -4.03 8.55 8.94
N ILE A 283 -4.45 7.88 7.85
CA ILE A 283 -4.04 8.27 6.49
C ILE A 283 -5.17 9.09 5.85
N PRO A 284 -4.91 10.35 5.45
CA PRO A 284 -5.94 11.22 4.89
C PRO A 284 -6.50 10.74 3.56
N HIS A 285 -7.76 11.10 3.30
CA HIS A 285 -8.48 10.78 2.07
C HIS A 285 -7.81 11.38 0.84
N TYR A 286 -7.84 10.60 -0.24
CA TYR A 286 -7.30 11.06 -1.51
C TYR A 286 -7.84 10.30 -2.71
N CYS A 287 -8.27 11.04 -3.74
CA CYS A 287 -8.65 10.45 -5.02
C CYS A 287 -7.41 10.25 -5.91
N SER A 288 -7.07 9.00 -6.23
CA SER A 288 -5.99 8.67 -7.16
C SER A 288 -6.35 8.86 -8.64
N ILE A 289 -7.61 9.20 -8.94
CA ILE A 289 -8.10 9.35 -10.32
C ILE A 289 -7.86 10.77 -10.83
N LEU A 290 -7.91 11.77 -9.93
CA LEU A 290 -7.75 13.17 -10.29
C LEU A 290 -6.30 13.60 -10.10
N ARG A 291 -5.68 14.12 -11.16
CA ARG A 291 -4.33 14.69 -11.06
C ARG A 291 -4.36 15.84 -10.05
N PRO A 292 -3.39 15.88 -9.11
CA PRO A 292 -3.32 16.99 -8.18
C PRO A 292 -2.96 18.27 -8.94
N VAL A 293 -3.64 19.35 -8.58
CA VAL A 293 -3.22 20.71 -8.87
C VAL A 293 -3.10 21.36 -7.49
N PRO A 294 -1.93 21.86 -7.05
CA PRO A 294 -0.63 22.08 -7.73
C PRO A 294 0.15 20.90 -8.33
N ALA A 295 1.12 21.23 -9.22
CA ALA A 295 2.21 20.32 -9.62
C ALA A 295 3.16 19.95 -8.45
N SER A 296 3.32 20.81 -7.44
CA SER A 296 4.11 20.48 -6.23
C SER A 296 3.54 19.30 -5.43
N LYS A 297 2.22 19.04 -5.56
CA LYS A 297 1.54 17.89 -4.93
C LYS A 297 1.66 16.60 -5.75
N GLU A 298 2.29 16.64 -6.93
CA GLU A 298 2.53 15.46 -7.78
C GLU A 298 3.34 14.39 -7.04
N ARG A 299 4.35 14.80 -6.25
CA ARG A 299 5.15 13.86 -5.46
C ARG A 299 4.32 13.11 -4.43
N THR A 300 3.44 13.83 -3.74
CA THR A 300 2.54 13.26 -2.73
C THR A 300 1.47 12.39 -3.37
N HIS A 301 0.93 12.78 -4.54
CA HIS A 301 0.06 11.93 -5.37
C HIS A 301 0.74 10.62 -5.79
N LEU A 302 1.94 10.67 -6.35
CA LEU A 302 2.68 9.46 -6.75
C LEU A 302 3.00 8.57 -5.54
N ALA A 303 3.25 9.15 -4.36
CA ALA A 303 3.40 8.37 -3.12
C ALA A 303 2.09 7.68 -2.71
N ARG A 304 0.94 8.36 -2.85
CA ARG A 304 -0.40 7.80 -2.57
C ARG A 304 -0.77 6.70 -3.58
N GLU A 305 -0.51 6.89 -4.86
CA GLU A 305 -0.68 5.83 -5.89
C GLU A 305 0.15 4.58 -5.57
N ARG A 306 1.42 4.76 -5.15
CA ARG A 306 2.28 3.65 -4.73
C ARG A 306 1.70 2.90 -3.53
N ASN A 307 1.05 3.59 -2.60
CA ASN A 307 0.37 2.98 -1.46
C ASN A 307 -0.87 2.20 -1.89
N MET A 308 -1.69 2.75 -2.78
CA MET A 308 -2.84 2.08 -3.38
C MET A 308 -2.41 0.77 -4.06
N LEU A 309 -1.41 0.83 -4.94
CA LEU A 309 -0.86 -0.36 -5.59
C LEU A 309 -0.22 -1.34 -4.59
N ALA A 310 0.32 -0.86 -3.47
CA ALA A 310 0.83 -1.73 -2.40
C ALA A 310 -0.31 -2.45 -1.66
N ALA A 311 -1.43 -1.77 -1.39
CA ALA A 311 -2.62 -2.34 -0.78
C ALA A 311 -3.24 -3.42 -1.69
N GLN A 312 -3.49 -3.11 -2.96
CA GLN A 312 -4.01 -4.07 -3.96
C GLN A 312 -3.11 -5.31 -4.09
N ARG A 313 -1.79 -5.13 -4.13
CA ARG A 313 -0.83 -6.25 -4.14
C ARG A 313 -0.92 -7.11 -2.87
N THR A 314 -1.20 -6.50 -1.73
CA THR A 314 -1.34 -7.19 -0.44
C THR A 314 -2.64 -7.98 -0.38
N ILE A 315 -3.75 -7.41 -0.85
CA ILE A 315 -5.04 -8.11 -1.04
C ILE A 315 -4.84 -9.34 -1.92
N ALA A 316 -4.24 -9.18 -3.10
CA ALA A 316 -3.97 -10.29 -4.01
C ALA A 316 -3.03 -11.35 -3.40
N ALA A 317 -2.06 -10.94 -2.59
CA ALA A 317 -1.17 -11.86 -1.88
C ALA A 317 -1.90 -12.67 -0.79
N SER A 318 -2.83 -12.03 -0.08
CA SER A 318 -3.69 -12.67 0.91
C SER A 318 -4.58 -13.74 0.27
N HIS A 319 -5.26 -13.40 -0.84
CA HIS A 319 -6.03 -14.38 -1.62
C HIS A 319 -5.17 -15.57 -2.08
N ARG A 320 -3.97 -15.31 -2.60
CA ARG A 320 -3.04 -16.38 -3.00
C ARG A 320 -2.65 -17.29 -1.83
N ALA A 321 -2.47 -16.74 -0.63
CA ALA A 321 -2.18 -17.54 0.57
C ALA A 321 -3.40 -18.37 1.00
N SER A 322 -4.60 -17.79 0.99
CA SER A 322 -5.85 -18.51 1.27
C SER A 322 -6.11 -19.65 0.28
N TYR A 323 -5.94 -19.41 -1.02
CA TYR A 323 -6.09 -20.46 -2.04
C TYR A 323 -5.03 -21.56 -1.93
N ALA A 324 -3.79 -21.22 -1.56
CA ALA A 324 -2.76 -22.22 -1.29
C ALA A 324 -3.17 -23.14 -0.14
N ARG A 325 -3.79 -22.59 0.91
CA ARG A 325 -4.34 -23.34 2.06
C ARG A 325 -5.55 -24.20 1.65
N ALA A 326 -6.50 -23.64 0.91
CA ALA A 326 -7.65 -24.42 0.41
C ALA A 326 -7.19 -25.63 -0.42
N ARG A 327 -6.16 -25.43 -1.25
CA ARG A 327 -5.56 -26.49 -2.06
C ARG A 327 -4.91 -27.60 -1.22
N THR A 328 -4.22 -27.26 -0.13
CA THR A 328 -3.65 -28.29 0.77
C THR A 328 -4.77 -29.07 1.47
N GLY A 329 -5.80 -28.39 1.97
CA GLY A 329 -6.96 -29.01 2.61
C GLY A 329 -7.73 -29.95 1.69
N LEU A 330 -8.07 -29.50 0.48
CA LEU A 330 -8.74 -30.34 -0.53
C LEU A 330 -7.91 -31.56 -0.95
N SER A 331 -6.59 -31.40 -1.06
CA SER A 331 -5.68 -32.51 -1.34
C SER A 331 -5.71 -33.54 -0.22
N LEU A 332 -5.70 -33.10 1.03
CA LEU A 332 -5.77 -33.95 2.22
C LEU A 332 -7.09 -34.72 2.31
N ILE A 333 -8.22 -34.04 2.10
CA ILE A 333 -9.55 -34.65 2.08
C ILE A 333 -9.60 -35.77 1.03
N ARG A 334 -9.14 -35.48 -0.20
CA ARG A 334 -9.10 -36.46 -1.29
C ARG A 334 -8.28 -37.70 -0.91
N THR A 335 -7.09 -37.49 -0.34
CA THR A 335 -6.21 -38.60 0.06
C THR A 335 -6.75 -39.39 1.25
N GLY A 336 -7.40 -38.72 2.21
CA GLY A 336 -8.02 -39.36 3.36
C GLY A 336 -9.14 -40.29 2.93
N VAL A 337 -10.06 -39.82 2.08
CA VAL A 337 -11.15 -40.64 1.51
C VAL A 337 -10.60 -41.85 0.74
N ALA A 338 -9.54 -41.66 -0.07
CA ALA A 338 -8.92 -42.75 -0.81
C ALA A 338 -8.34 -43.84 0.10
N PHE A 339 -7.64 -43.48 1.19
CA PHE A 339 -7.07 -44.45 2.12
C PHE A 339 -8.11 -45.13 3.00
N ILE A 340 -9.16 -44.42 3.43
CA ILE A 340 -10.31 -45.04 4.12
C ILE A 340 -10.94 -46.10 3.21
N GLY A 341 -11.22 -45.74 1.95
CA GLY A 341 -11.81 -46.66 0.98
C GLY A 341 -10.91 -47.87 0.70
N LEU A 342 -9.60 -47.64 0.52
CA LEU A 342 -8.63 -48.70 0.28
C LEU A 342 -8.52 -49.67 1.46
N GLY A 343 -8.44 -49.15 2.69
CA GLY A 343 -8.38 -50.00 3.89
C GLY A 343 -9.65 -50.82 4.09
N LEU A 344 -10.83 -50.22 3.88
CA LEU A 344 -12.11 -50.95 3.93
C LEU A 344 -12.22 -52.02 2.84
N ALA A 345 -11.77 -51.72 1.62
CA ALA A 345 -11.76 -52.66 0.51
C ALA A 345 -10.85 -53.86 0.80
N ILE A 346 -9.62 -53.60 1.27
CA ILE A 346 -8.66 -54.65 1.62
C ILE A 346 -9.20 -55.53 2.75
N HIS A 347 -9.81 -54.93 3.77
CA HIS A 347 -10.39 -55.67 4.90
C HIS A 347 -11.57 -56.54 4.50
N LYS A 348 -12.49 -56.02 3.67
CA LYS A 348 -13.74 -56.70 3.30
C LYS A 348 -13.55 -57.75 2.19
N ILE A 349 -12.71 -57.47 1.20
CA ILE A 349 -12.58 -58.30 -0.01
C ILE A 349 -11.56 -59.44 0.19
N LEU A 350 -10.45 -59.19 0.90
CA LEU A 350 -9.34 -60.13 1.01
C LEU A 350 -9.36 -60.94 2.33
N GLY A 351 -10.36 -60.77 3.18
CA GLY A 351 -10.55 -61.52 4.43
C GLY A 351 -9.59 -61.15 5.58
N ALA A 352 -9.92 -61.64 6.78
CA ALA A 352 -9.14 -61.40 8.01
C ALA A 352 -7.92 -62.34 8.10
N THR A 353 -6.74 -61.75 8.28
CA THR A 353 -5.42 -62.43 8.39
C THR A 353 -4.60 -61.79 9.53
N PRO A 354 -3.46 -62.36 9.96
CA PRO A 354 -2.64 -61.83 11.07
C PRO A 354 -2.18 -60.36 10.88
N TYR A 355 -2.12 -59.88 9.63
CA TYR A 355 -1.74 -58.50 9.29
C TYR A 355 -2.93 -57.54 9.16
N SER A 356 -4.15 -57.93 9.56
CA SER A 356 -5.32 -57.03 9.51
C SER A 356 -5.15 -55.73 10.31
N PHE A 357 -4.18 -55.66 11.22
CA PHE A 357 -3.82 -54.44 11.95
C PHE A 357 -3.37 -53.29 11.01
N THR A 358 -2.70 -53.60 9.89
CA THR A 358 -2.27 -52.55 8.94
C THR A 358 -3.45 -51.90 8.22
N ASP A 359 -4.55 -52.63 8.04
CA ASP A 359 -5.78 -52.12 7.43
C ASP A 359 -6.43 -51.07 8.34
N TYR A 360 -6.48 -51.35 9.65
CA TYR A 360 -6.96 -50.38 10.65
C TYR A 360 -6.06 -49.15 10.76
N ILE A 361 -4.74 -49.31 10.69
CA ILE A 361 -3.80 -48.17 10.64
C ILE A 361 -4.08 -47.30 9.41
N LEU A 362 -4.30 -47.91 8.25
CA LEU A 362 -4.56 -47.19 7.01
C LEU A 362 -5.88 -46.40 7.06
N ILE A 363 -6.93 -47.00 7.62
CA ILE A 363 -8.22 -46.34 7.84
C ILE A 363 -8.06 -45.19 8.83
N ALA A 364 -7.39 -45.41 9.97
CA ALA A 364 -7.16 -44.39 10.98
C ALA A 364 -6.34 -43.21 10.42
N ALA A 365 -5.27 -43.49 9.67
CA ALA A 365 -4.49 -42.48 8.97
C ALA A 365 -5.35 -41.70 7.97
N GLY A 366 -6.19 -42.38 7.20
CA GLY A 366 -7.13 -41.75 6.25
C GLY A 366 -8.14 -40.83 6.96
N CYS A 367 -8.70 -41.25 8.09
CA CYS A 367 -9.59 -40.42 8.93
C CYS A 367 -8.87 -39.17 9.46
N LEU A 368 -7.65 -39.31 9.97
CA LEU A 368 -6.85 -38.18 10.43
C LEU A 368 -6.56 -37.18 9.30
N MET A 369 -6.21 -37.67 8.11
CA MET A 369 -5.99 -36.82 6.93
C MET A 369 -7.26 -36.09 6.49
N LEU A 370 -8.43 -36.74 6.58
CA LEU A 370 -9.72 -36.14 6.26
C LEU A 370 -10.07 -35.01 7.24
N LEU A 371 -9.96 -35.27 8.55
CA LEU A 371 -10.23 -34.28 9.59
C LEU A 371 -9.29 -33.08 9.47
N ASP A 372 -7.99 -33.35 9.31
CA ASP A 372 -7.00 -32.31 9.11
C ASP A 372 -7.31 -31.50 7.84
N GLY A 373 -7.59 -32.18 6.72
CA GLY A 373 -7.98 -31.51 5.47
C GLY A 373 -9.17 -30.56 5.61
N LEU A 374 -10.16 -30.90 6.45
CA LEU A 374 -11.27 -30.00 6.80
C LEU A 374 -10.81 -28.79 7.61
N PHE A 375 -9.96 -28.96 8.63
CA PHE A 375 -9.37 -27.85 9.38
C PHE A 375 -8.57 -26.90 8.49
N TRP A 376 -7.94 -27.42 7.45
CA TRP A 376 -7.23 -26.64 6.45
C TRP A 376 -8.19 -25.88 5.51
N TYR A 377 -9.26 -26.53 5.04
CA TYR A 377 -10.18 -25.99 4.04
C TYR A 377 -11.20 -25.00 4.60
N LEU A 378 -11.84 -25.30 5.74
CA LEU A 378 -12.98 -24.53 6.27
C LEU A 378 -12.66 -23.04 6.50
N PRO A 379 -11.50 -22.66 7.08
CA PRO A 379 -11.09 -21.27 7.21
C PRO A 379 -11.03 -20.49 5.89
N ALA A 380 -10.52 -21.12 4.82
CA ALA A 380 -10.38 -20.46 3.52
C ALA A 380 -11.75 -20.10 2.90
N ARG A 381 -12.81 -20.83 3.29
CA ARG A 381 -14.19 -20.55 2.89
C ARG A 381 -14.84 -19.40 3.67
N ARG A 382 -14.36 -19.12 4.90
CA ARG A 382 -14.87 -18.02 5.74
C ARG A 382 -14.39 -16.63 5.30
N LEU A 383 -13.37 -16.54 4.44
CA LEU A 383 -12.97 -15.28 3.81
C LEU A 383 -14.10 -14.77 2.89
N LYS A 384 -14.82 -13.76 3.38
CA LYS A 384 -15.96 -13.12 2.71
C LYS A 384 -15.54 -12.22 1.54
N TYR A 385 -14.38 -11.59 1.63
CA TYR A 385 -13.89 -10.67 0.60
C TYR A 385 -13.27 -11.43 -0.58
N GLY A 386 -13.57 -11.00 -1.80
CA GLY A 386 -12.99 -11.48 -3.07
C GLY A 386 -13.76 -10.96 -4.30
N LEU A 387 -13.07 -10.83 -5.44
CA LEU A 387 -13.68 -10.51 -6.74
C LEU A 387 -14.86 -11.46 -7.01
N GLY A 388 -16.08 -10.91 -7.04
CA GLY A 388 -17.32 -11.66 -7.30
C GLY A 388 -17.99 -12.32 -6.07
N ARG A 389 -17.64 -11.93 -4.84
CA ARG A 389 -18.44 -12.25 -3.65
C ARG A 389 -19.03 -10.96 -3.09
N ASP A 390 -20.35 -10.86 -3.15
CA ASP A 390 -21.07 -9.69 -2.68
C ASP A 390 -20.76 -9.39 -1.22
N ILE A 391 -20.50 -8.11 -0.98
CA ILE A 391 -20.64 -7.49 0.33
C ILE A 391 -22.12 -7.63 0.66
N LYS A 392 -22.50 -8.66 1.42
CA LYS A 392 -23.84 -8.63 2.01
C LYS A 392 -23.86 -7.42 2.97
N PRO A 393 -24.92 -6.59 2.90
CA PRO A 393 -25.06 -5.40 3.73
C PRO A 393 -24.98 -5.73 5.21
#